data_AF-A0A1H8L1F5-F1
#
_entry.id   AF-A0A1H8L1F5-F1
#
_cell.length_a   1.000
_cell.length_b   1.000
_cell.length_c   1.000
_cell.angle_alpha   90.00
_cell.angle_beta   90.00
_cell.angle_gamma   90.00
#
_symmetry.space_group_name_H-M   'P 1'
#
loop_
_entity.id
_entity.type
_entity.pdbx_description
1 polymer ?
#
loop_
_entity_poly.entity_id
_entity_poly.type
_entity_poly.pdbx_seq_one_letter_code
_entity_poly.pdbx_strand_id
1 'polypeptide(L)'
;MSEAFDEELLAYHWSETLALTTEIEQGIYDLVLAESADYLDTYSYLKDNFEAQLEAYKWLENLTTETDEEERVLNEAIEYWEDDYLMIKYQFEEDMGIVYY
;
A
#
# COMPACT_ATOMS: atom_id res chain seq x y z
N MET A 1 17.38 2.49 25.97
CA MET A 1 16.87 1.85 24.74
C MET A 1 17.29 2.70 23.58
N SER A 2 17.60 2.09 22.44
CA SER A 2 17.84 2.79 21.19
C SER A 2 16.49 3.09 20.52
N GLU A 3 16.40 4.19 19.78
CA GLU A 3 15.19 4.64 19.07
C GLU A 3 14.58 3.56 18.17
N ALA A 4 15.41 2.81 17.42
CA ALA A 4 14.95 1.69 16.59
C ALA A 4 14.29 0.54 17.36
N PHE A 5 14.63 0.34 18.64
CA PHE A 5 13.98 -0.66 19.48
C PHE A 5 12.60 -0.18 19.98
N ASP A 6 12.46 1.13 20.18
CA ASP A 6 11.20 1.74 20.60
C ASP A 6 10.19 1.75 19.43
N GLU A 7 10.64 2.00 18.21
CA GLU A 7 9.81 1.98 16.99
C GLU A 7 9.26 0.57 16.67
N GLU A 8 10.11 -0.45 16.74
CA GLU A 8 9.72 -1.84 16.50
C GLU A 8 8.68 -2.33 17.52
N LEU A 9 8.85 -1.97 18.80
CA LEU A 9 7.89 -2.31 19.85
C LEU A 9 6.54 -1.61 19.64
N LEU A 10 6.54 -0.37 19.16
CA LEU A 10 5.31 0.34 18.81
C LEU A 10 4.60 -0.32 17.62
N ALA A 11 5.33 -0.72 16.59
CA ALA A 11 4.77 -1.40 15.43
C ALA A 11 4.21 -2.78 15.79
N TYR A 12 4.89 -3.52 16.68
CA TYR A 12 4.35 -4.76 17.24
C TYR A 12 3.02 -4.54 17.98
N HIS A 13 2.95 -3.53 18.86
CA HIS A 13 1.70 -3.23 19.55
C HIS A 13 0.60 -2.76 18.61
N TRP A 14 0.95 -2.05 17.55
CA TRP A 14 0.02 -1.72 16.48
C TRP A 14 -0.53 -2.98 15.81
N SER A 15 0.30 -3.97 15.43
CA SER A 15 -0.21 -5.18 14.76
C SER A 15 -1.15 -6.00 15.65
N GLU A 16 -0.92 -6.01 16.97
CA GLU A 16 -1.80 -6.69 17.94
C GLU A 16 -3.14 -5.96 18.16
N THR A 17 -3.22 -4.67 17.83
CA THR A 17 -4.41 -3.84 18.04
C THR A 17 -5.11 -3.41 16.75
N LEU A 18 -4.50 -3.69 15.60
CA LEU A 18 -5.05 -3.43 14.27
C LEU A 18 -6.36 -4.20 14.11
N ALA A 19 -7.42 -3.46 13.78
CA ALA A 19 -8.71 -4.03 13.46
C ALA A 19 -8.91 -3.97 11.94
N LEU A 20 -8.80 -5.11 11.27
CA LEU A 20 -9.12 -5.28 9.86
C LEU A 20 -10.64 -5.45 9.73
N THR A 21 -11.33 -4.40 9.32
CA THR A 21 -12.80 -4.33 9.34
C THR A 21 -13.44 -4.61 7.98
N THR A 22 -12.64 -4.61 6.92
CA THR A 22 -13.08 -4.87 5.55
C THR A 22 -12.26 -5.99 4.90
N GLU A 23 -12.82 -6.63 3.87
CA GLU A 23 -12.10 -7.65 3.09
C GLU A 23 -10.87 -7.08 2.38
N ILE A 24 -10.91 -5.81 1.95
CA ILE A 24 -9.77 -5.12 1.34
C ILE A 24 -8.65 -4.89 2.35
N GLU A 25 -8.97 -4.40 3.55
CA GLU A 25 -7.97 -4.26 4.62
C GLU A 25 -7.32 -5.61 4.95
N GLN A 26 -8.10 -6.70 4.99
CA GLN A 26 -7.56 -8.04 5.19
C GLN A 26 -6.65 -8.48 4.02
N GLY A 27 -7.08 -8.27 2.77
CA GLY A 27 -6.31 -8.62 1.59
C GLY A 27 -4.97 -7.89 1.53
N ILE A 28 -4.95 -6.59 1.78
CA ILE A 28 -3.72 -5.78 1.85
C ILE A 28 -2.80 -6.31 2.95
N TYR A 29 -3.35 -6.60 4.14
CA TYR A 29 -2.55 -7.12 5.24
C TYR A 29 -1.92 -8.48 4.90
N ASP A 30 -2.67 -9.39 4.28
CA ASP A 30 -2.18 -10.71 3.89
C ASP A 30 -1.11 -10.63 2.79
N LEU A 31 -1.28 -9.71 1.81
CA LEU A 31 -0.28 -9.43 0.77
C LEU A 31 1.04 -8.97 1.39
N VAL A 32 1.00 -7.91 2.20
CA VAL A 32 2.20 -7.35 2.84
C VAL A 32 2.85 -8.36 3.78
N LEU A 33 2.04 -9.14 4.52
CA LEU A 33 2.56 -10.20 5.38
C LEU A 33 3.32 -11.25 4.57
N ALA A 34 2.78 -11.67 3.41
CA ALA A 34 3.44 -12.63 2.53
C ALA A 34 4.75 -12.07 1.93
N GLU A 35 4.78 -10.80 1.53
CA GLU A 35 6.00 -10.14 1.04
C GLU A 35 7.07 -9.98 2.12
N SER A 36 6.64 -9.70 3.34
CA SER A 36 7.53 -9.54 4.49
C SER A 36 8.14 -10.84 4.98
N ALA A 37 7.66 -12.01 4.52
CA ALA A 37 8.08 -13.31 5.02
C ALA A 37 9.60 -13.59 4.92
N ASP A 38 10.27 -12.98 3.94
CA ASP A 38 11.73 -13.09 3.76
C ASP A 38 12.52 -11.99 4.49
N TYR A 39 11.84 -10.93 4.94
CA TYR A 39 12.43 -9.81 5.67
C TYR A 39 12.19 -10.00 7.17
N LEU A 40 13.17 -10.62 7.82
CA LEU A 40 13.22 -10.92 9.26
C LEU A 40 12.48 -9.88 10.13
N ASP A 41 11.24 -10.23 10.50
CA ASP A 41 10.42 -9.70 11.59
C ASP A 41 10.67 -8.22 11.94
N THR A 42 10.38 -7.31 11.01
CA THR A 42 10.20 -5.90 11.37
C THR A 42 8.73 -5.54 11.23
N TYR A 43 8.03 -5.53 12.35
CA TYR A 43 6.66 -5.04 12.43
C TYR A 43 6.55 -3.62 11.88
N SER A 44 7.63 -2.82 11.94
CA SER A 44 7.70 -1.52 11.28
C SER A 44 7.54 -1.62 9.76
N TYR A 45 8.22 -2.55 9.09
CA TYR A 45 8.06 -2.78 7.65
C TYR A 45 6.64 -3.21 7.30
N LEU A 46 6.08 -4.16 8.07
CA LEU A 46 4.70 -4.61 7.90
C LEU A 46 3.72 -3.45 8.03
N LYS A 47 3.90 -2.61 9.06
CA LYS A 47 3.06 -1.44 9.33
C LYS A 47 3.15 -0.42 8.20
N ASP A 48 4.35 -0.03 7.80
CA ASP A 48 4.55 1.05 6.82
C ASP A 48 4.04 0.63 5.44
N ASN A 49 4.28 -0.62 5.03
CA ASN A 49 3.78 -1.13 3.74
C ASN A 49 2.26 -1.31 3.77
N PHE A 50 1.68 -1.79 4.87
CA PHE A 50 0.23 -1.85 5.02
C PHE A 50 -0.41 -0.46 4.91
N GLU A 51 0.15 0.54 5.62
CA GLU A 51 -0.35 1.91 5.58
C GLU A 51 -0.23 2.51 4.16
N ALA A 52 0.89 2.28 3.47
CA ALA A 52 1.11 2.75 2.10
C ALA A 52 0.14 2.11 1.09
N GLN A 53 -0.05 0.80 1.14
CA GLN A 53 -1.01 0.09 0.29
C GLN A 53 -2.44 0.56 0.56
N LEU A 54 -2.82 0.74 1.82
CA LEU A 54 -4.15 1.22 2.20
C LEU A 54 -4.41 2.67 1.77
N GLU A 55 -3.40 3.53 1.85
CA GLU A 55 -3.49 4.91 1.34
C GLU A 55 -3.63 4.93 -0.19
N ALA A 56 -2.85 4.11 -0.90
CA ALA A 56 -2.95 3.99 -2.35
C ALA A 56 -4.30 3.44 -2.80
N TYR A 57 -4.84 2.44 -2.10
CA TYR A 57 -6.21 1.96 -2.32
C TYR A 57 -7.26 3.07 -2.13
N LYS A 58 -7.17 3.84 -1.04
CA LYS A 58 -8.08 4.97 -0.81
C LYS A 58 -7.94 6.05 -1.88
N TRP A 59 -6.72 6.31 -2.36
CA TRP A 59 -6.51 7.21 -3.49
C TRP A 59 -7.22 6.67 -4.74
N LEU A 60 -7.09 5.37 -5.03
CA LEU A 60 -7.74 4.73 -6.17
C LEU A 60 -9.28 4.81 -6.08
N GLU A 61 -9.86 4.58 -4.90
CA GLU A 61 -11.31 4.73 -4.68
C GLU A 61 -11.83 6.16 -4.93
N ASN A 62 -10.98 7.16 -4.73
CA ASN A 62 -11.32 8.56 -4.92
C ASN A 62 -10.87 9.13 -6.27
N LEU A 63 -10.10 8.38 -7.05
CA LEU A 63 -9.61 8.80 -8.35
C LEU A 63 -10.80 8.92 -9.32
N THR A 64 -10.91 10.07 -9.97
CA THR A 64 -11.85 10.28 -11.08
C THR A 64 -11.03 10.49 -12.34
N THR A 65 -11.26 9.65 -13.34
CA THR A 65 -10.70 9.81 -14.68
C THR A 65 -11.61 10.70 -15.50
N GLU A 66 -11.07 11.72 -16.15
CA GLU A 66 -11.81 12.67 -16.99
C GLU A 66 -11.61 12.41 -18.48
N THR A 67 -10.60 11.61 -18.82
CA THR A 67 -10.18 11.33 -20.20
C THR A 67 -10.02 9.84 -20.49
N ASP A 68 -10.21 9.46 -21.75
CA ASP A 68 -9.97 8.09 -22.23
C ASP A 68 -8.51 7.64 -22.01
N GLU A 69 -7.56 8.58 -22.01
CA GLU A 69 -6.14 8.31 -21.77
C GLU A 69 -5.89 7.92 -20.31
N GLU A 70 -6.45 8.67 -19.36
CA GLU A 70 -6.37 8.33 -17.93
C GLU A 70 -7.03 6.98 -17.63
N GLU A 71 -8.21 6.71 -18.21
CA GLU A 71 -8.87 5.41 -18.07
C GLU A 71 -7.98 4.27 -18.62
N ARG A 72 -7.35 4.49 -19.77
CA ARG A 72 -6.46 3.49 -20.38
C ARG A 72 -5.24 3.21 -19.48
N VAL A 73 -4.55 4.26 -19.04
CA VAL A 73 -3.36 4.14 -18.16
C VAL A 73 -3.73 3.45 -16.86
N LEU A 74 -4.85 3.83 -16.24
CA LEU A 74 -5.31 3.21 -15.01
C LEU A 74 -5.61 1.72 -15.18
N ASN A 75 -6.32 1.35 -16.26
CA ASN A 75 -6.65 -0.04 -16.54
C ASN A 75 -5.40 -0.88 -16.82
N GLU A 76 -4.41 -0.33 -17.52
CA GLU A 76 -3.12 -1.00 -17.77
C GLU A 76 -2.36 -1.25 -16.45
N ALA A 77 -2.34 -0.27 -15.54
CA ALA A 77 -1.72 -0.42 -14.24
C ALA A 77 -2.43 -1.47 -13.37
N ILE A 78 -3.76 -1.46 -13.33
CA ILE A 78 -4.56 -2.46 -12.60
C ILE A 78 -4.34 -3.87 -13.17
N GLU A 79 -4.30 -4.03 -14.49
CA GLU A 79 -4.07 -5.33 -15.13
C GLU A 79 -2.67 -5.89 -14.83
N TYR A 80 -1.67 -5.02 -14.72
CA TYR A 80 -0.29 -5.44 -14.52
C TYR A 80 0.05 -5.73 -13.04
N TRP A 81 -0.42 -4.89 -12.12
CA TRP A 81 -0.07 -4.95 -10.70
C TRP A 81 -1.12 -5.62 -9.83
N GLU A 82 -2.31 -5.89 -10.38
CA GLU A 82 -3.42 -6.58 -9.71
C GLU A 82 -3.86 -5.93 -8.38
N ASP A 83 -3.33 -6.40 -7.26
CA ASP A 83 -3.63 -5.96 -5.90
C ASP A 83 -2.50 -5.16 -5.23
N ASP A 84 -1.41 -4.91 -5.95
CA ASP A 84 -0.36 -3.97 -5.52
C ASP A 84 -0.78 -2.52 -5.81
N TYR A 85 -1.68 -2.00 -4.96
CA TYR A 85 -2.25 -0.66 -5.09
C TYR A 85 -1.20 0.45 -5.09
N LEU A 86 -0.12 0.28 -4.33
CA LEU A 86 0.99 1.22 -4.32
C LEU A 86 1.63 1.32 -5.72
N MET A 87 1.88 0.17 -6.37
CA MET A 87 2.43 0.16 -7.71
C MET A 87 1.44 0.60 -8.78
N ILE A 88 0.13 0.33 -8.61
CA ILE A 88 -0.92 0.89 -9.49
C ILE A 88 -0.88 2.41 -9.46
N LYS A 89 -0.88 3.00 -8.26
CA LYS A 89 -0.80 4.45 -8.07
C LYS A 89 0.47 5.02 -8.69
N TYR A 90 1.62 4.41 -8.36
CA TYR A 90 2.91 4.86 -8.87
C TYR A 90 2.96 4.85 -10.40
N GLN A 91 2.55 3.75 -11.04
CA GLN A 91 2.59 3.66 -12.51
C GLN A 91 1.62 4.66 -13.15
N PHE A 92 0.40 4.81 -12.62
CA PHE A 92 -0.54 5.80 -13.13
C PHE A 92 0.05 7.22 -13.08
N GLU A 93 0.65 7.59 -11.95
CA GLU A 93 1.27 8.90 -11.76
C GLU A 93 2.49 9.10 -12.67
N GLU A 94 3.32 8.07 -12.85
CA GLU A 94 4.47 8.08 -13.77
C GLU A 94 4.02 8.31 -15.22
N ASP A 95 3.09 7.48 -15.70
CA ASP A 95 2.62 7.51 -17.09
C ASP A 95 1.84 8.80 -17.41
N MET A 96 1.15 9.37 -16.42
CA MET A 96 0.50 10.69 -16.54
C MET A 96 1.46 11.88 -16.34
N GLY A 97 2.71 11.62 -15.96
CA GLY A 97 3.70 12.68 -15.70
C GLY A 97 3.36 13.55 -14.48
N ILE A 98 2.64 12.99 -13.50
CA ILE A 98 2.29 13.65 -12.24
C ILE A 98 3.53 13.59 -11.33
N VAL A 99 4.40 14.59 -11.44
CA VAL A 99 5.60 14.69 -10.61
C VAL A 99 5.28 15.40 -9.29
N TYR A 100 5.54 14.74 -8.16
CA TYR A 100 5.52 15.38 -6.84
C TYR A 100 6.79 16.24 -6.65
N TYR A 101 6.61 17.54 -6.40
CA TYR A 101 7.65 18.50 -6.00
C TYR A 101 7.62 18.78 -4.51
#